data_AF-A0A6J7AUL4-F1
#
_entry.id   AF-A0A6J7AUL4-F1
#
_cell.length_a   1.000
_cell.length_b   1.000
_cell.length_c   1.000
_cell.angle_alpha   90.00
_cell.angle_beta   90.00
_cell.angle_gamma   90.00
#
_symmetry.space_group_name_H-M   'P 1'
#
loop_
_entity.id
_entity.type
_entity.pdbx_description
1 polymer ?
#
loop_
_entity_poly.entity_id
_entity_poly.type
_entity_poly.pdbx_seq_one_letter_code
_entity_poly.pdbx_strand_id
1 'polypeptide(L)'
;MVAALTTSPQLVLDPLWRKVATLSHERRFEEAAAMRDRANAFGSAITRQRLMDQLRAAGEAQVQVHDTVLHLRDGLLVSAHATDQLPTGLELPPPETVAYPAPLPRNAADEVLCLARAIERASYHARLLSCSGEWSWPAVPVREVTRLSDAA
;
A
#
# COMPACT_ATOMS: atom_id res chain seq x y z
N MET A 1 7.60 9.40 17.35
CA MET A 1 7.65 8.04 16.76
C MET A 1 6.40 7.72 15.94
N VAL A 2 5.18 7.86 16.47
CA VAL A 2 3.92 7.58 15.74
C VAL A 2 3.79 8.34 14.42
N ALA A 3 4.12 9.64 14.40
CA ALA A 3 4.09 10.45 13.17
C ALA A 3 5.05 9.94 12.06
N ALA A 4 6.19 9.35 12.43
CA ALA A 4 7.14 8.81 11.45
C ALA A 4 6.64 7.51 10.79
N LEU A 5 5.75 6.78 11.46
CA LEU A 5 5.18 5.51 10.99
C LEU A 5 3.87 5.70 10.22
N THR A 6 3.38 6.93 10.11
CA THR A 6 2.05 7.22 9.56
C THR A 6 2.15 8.38 8.56
N THR A 7 2.32 9.60 9.07
CA THR A 7 2.21 10.83 8.27
C THR A 7 3.52 11.28 7.64
N SER A 8 4.66 11.03 8.28
CA SER A 8 5.96 11.64 7.93
C SER A 8 7.13 10.65 7.96
N PRO A 9 7.17 9.65 7.05
CA PRO A 9 8.26 8.67 6.96
C PRO A 9 9.64 9.30 6.72
N GLN A 10 9.66 10.52 6.17
CA GLN A 10 10.88 11.29 5.92
C GLN A 10 11.71 11.52 7.19
N LEU A 11 11.06 11.59 8.37
CA LEU A 11 11.74 11.75 9.65
C LEU A 11 12.70 10.60 9.98
N VAL A 12 12.45 9.40 9.44
CA VAL A 12 13.32 8.22 9.59
C VAL A 12 14.18 8.03 8.34
N LEU A 13 13.62 8.25 7.15
CA LEU A 13 14.32 8.08 5.89
C LEU A 13 15.47 9.10 5.72
N ASP A 14 15.26 10.38 5.99
CA ASP A 14 16.27 11.42 5.75
C ASP A 14 17.56 11.22 6.58
N PRO A 15 17.51 10.87 7.89
CA PRO A 15 18.71 10.51 8.63
C PRO A 15 19.43 9.28 8.08
N LEU A 16 18.69 8.24 7.68
CA LEU A 16 19.28 7.02 7.11
C LEU A 16 19.99 7.34 5.79
N TRP A 17 19.38 8.17 4.94
CA TRP A 17 19.95 8.58 3.67
C TRP A 17 21.20 9.45 3.82
N ARG A 18 21.19 10.40 4.78
CA ARG A 18 22.41 11.15 5.12
C ARG A 18 23.53 10.22 5.56
N LYS A 19 23.22 9.17 6.34
CA LYS A 19 24.23 8.20 6.79
C LYS A 19 24.77 7.34 5.64
N VAL A 20 23.93 6.91 4.70
CA VAL A 20 24.38 6.23 3.47
C VAL A 20 25.37 7.12 2.70
N ALA A 21 25.05 8.39 2.50
CA ALA A 21 25.92 9.33 1.79
C ALA A 21 27.28 9.50 2.48
N THR A 22 27.30 9.66 3.81
CA THR A 22 28.55 9.73 4.59
C THR A 22 29.40 8.46 4.43
N LEU A 23 28.80 7.28 4.61
CA LEU A 23 29.52 6.00 4.50
C LEU A 23 30.08 5.76 3.09
N SER A 24 29.32 6.14 2.05
CA SER A 24 29.78 6.09 0.67
C SER A 24 30.99 7.00 0.43
N HIS A 25 30.98 8.21 1.00
CA HIS A 25 32.11 9.14 0.90
C HIS A 25 33.37 8.61 1.62
N GLU A 26 33.17 7.96 2.78
CA GLU A 26 34.23 7.27 3.54
C GLU A 26 34.73 5.97 2.88
N ARG A 27 34.23 5.61 1.67
CA ARG A 27 34.51 4.34 0.96
C ARG A 27 34.11 3.08 1.76
N ARG A 28 33.21 3.22 2.73
CA ARG A 28 32.67 2.13 3.55
C ARG A 28 31.43 1.56 2.86
N PHE A 29 31.62 1.03 1.67
CA PHE A 29 30.52 0.68 0.76
C PHE A 29 29.61 -0.43 1.31
N GLU A 30 30.14 -1.39 2.05
CA GLU A 30 29.34 -2.47 2.64
C GLU A 30 28.36 -1.93 3.70
N GLU A 31 28.84 -1.02 4.56
CA GLU A 31 27.99 -0.38 5.57
C GLU A 31 26.96 0.55 4.93
N ALA A 32 27.36 1.26 3.87
CA ALA A 32 26.43 2.08 3.09
C ALA A 32 25.33 1.22 2.45
N ALA A 33 25.68 0.05 1.90
CA ALA A 33 24.72 -0.89 1.34
C ALA A 33 23.78 -1.44 2.41
N ALA A 34 24.29 -1.90 3.55
CA ALA A 34 23.47 -2.37 4.66
C ALA A 34 22.50 -1.30 5.18
N MET A 35 22.94 -0.04 5.23
CA MET A 35 22.09 1.08 5.64
C MET A 35 21.01 1.40 4.59
N ARG A 36 21.36 1.35 3.31
CA ARG A 36 20.41 1.51 2.20
C ARG A 36 19.34 0.42 2.23
N ASP A 37 19.73 -0.83 2.46
CA ASP A 37 18.81 -1.96 2.48
C ASP A 37 17.79 -1.83 3.63
N ARG A 38 18.23 -1.35 4.81
CA ARG A 38 17.32 -1.03 5.93
C ARG A 38 16.35 0.10 5.58
N ALA A 39 16.83 1.17 4.96
CA ALA A 39 15.99 2.29 4.55
C ALA A 39 14.96 1.88 3.49
N ASN A 40 15.36 1.05 2.52
CA ASN A 40 14.45 0.45 1.54
C ASN A 40 13.40 -0.45 2.19
N ALA A 41 13.81 -1.31 3.13
CA ALA A 41 12.90 -2.18 3.88
C ALA A 41 11.87 -1.35 4.68
N PHE A 42 12.30 -0.26 5.32
CA PHE A 42 11.40 0.67 6.01
C PHE A 42 10.43 1.35 5.05
N GLY A 43 10.92 1.94 3.95
CA GLY A 43 10.07 2.56 2.93
C GLY A 43 9.03 1.60 2.37
N SER A 44 9.45 0.37 2.06
CA SER A 44 8.58 -0.70 1.58
C SER A 44 7.53 -1.13 2.60
N ALA A 45 7.87 -1.14 3.90
CA ALA A 45 6.90 -1.42 4.96
C ALA A 45 5.85 -0.31 5.07
N ILE A 46 6.26 0.97 5.04
CA ILE A 46 5.34 2.11 5.08
C ILE A 46 4.44 2.16 3.85
N THR A 47 4.97 1.90 2.64
CA THR A 47 4.15 1.83 1.43
C THR A 47 3.09 0.74 1.53
N ARG A 48 3.46 -0.47 1.98
CA ARG A 48 2.49 -1.56 2.20
C ARG A 48 1.43 -1.19 3.23
N GLN A 49 1.82 -0.57 4.34
CA GLN A 49 0.89 -0.11 5.37
C GLN A 49 -0.11 0.90 4.80
N ARG A 50 0.37 1.93 4.07
CA ARG A 50 -0.48 2.93 3.44
C ARG A 50 -1.47 2.30 2.46
N LEU A 51 -1.01 1.40 1.60
CA LEU A 51 -1.88 0.71 0.65
C LEU A 51 -3.00 -0.06 1.35
N MET A 52 -2.67 -0.78 2.44
CA MET A 52 -3.68 -1.47 3.24
C MET A 52 -4.64 -0.50 3.93
N ASP A 53 -4.11 0.54 4.57
CA ASP A 53 -4.92 1.53 5.30
C ASP A 53 -5.90 2.26 4.38
N GLN A 54 -5.47 2.62 3.17
CA GLN A 54 -6.33 3.26 2.17
C GLN A 54 -7.50 2.36 1.74
N LEU A 55 -7.21 1.09 1.46
CA LEU A 55 -8.26 0.16 1.03
C LEU A 55 -9.24 -0.16 2.17
N ARG A 56 -8.76 -0.17 3.42
CA ARG A 56 -9.61 -0.32 4.60
C ARG A 56 -10.45 0.93 4.88
N ALA A 57 -9.87 2.13 4.70
CA ALA A 57 -10.56 3.40 4.90
C ALA A 57 -11.70 3.64 3.92
N ALA A 58 -11.70 2.96 2.76
CA ALA A 58 -12.81 2.97 1.81
C ALA A 58 -14.11 2.37 2.39
N GLY A 59 -14.02 1.54 3.43
CA GLY A 59 -15.16 0.83 4.00
C GLY A 59 -15.75 -0.13 2.96
N GLU A 60 -17.00 0.08 2.59
CA GLU A 60 -17.65 -0.63 1.49
C GLU A 60 -17.47 0.13 0.17
N ALA A 61 -16.88 -0.52 -0.83
CA ALA A 61 -16.59 0.09 -2.12
C ALA A 61 -16.84 -0.87 -3.28
N GLN A 62 -17.26 -0.31 -4.42
CA GLN A 62 -17.32 -1.04 -5.69
C GLN A 62 -16.35 -0.41 -6.68
N VAL A 63 -15.45 -1.23 -7.21
CA VAL A 63 -14.43 -0.80 -8.16
C VAL A 63 -14.54 -1.66 -9.40
N GLN A 64 -14.78 -1.02 -10.53
CA GLN A 64 -14.71 -1.69 -11.82
C GLN A 64 -13.27 -1.69 -12.32
N VAL A 65 -12.74 -2.86 -12.66
CA VAL A 65 -11.46 -3.06 -13.31
C VAL A 65 -11.72 -3.83 -14.60
N HIS A 66 -11.53 -3.16 -15.75
CA HIS A 66 -11.95 -3.70 -17.06
C HIS A 66 -13.44 -4.10 -17.06
N ASP A 67 -13.74 -5.37 -17.30
CA ASP A 67 -15.09 -5.92 -17.37
C ASP A 67 -15.53 -6.59 -16.05
N THR A 68 -14.78 -6.40 -14.97
CA THR A 68 -15.08 -6.99 -13.65
C THR A 68 -15.36 -5.91 -12.61
N VAL A 69 -16.47 -6.02 -11.92
CA VAL A 69 -16.82 -5.21 -10.75
C VAL A 69 -16.42 -5.98 -9.50
N LEU A 70 -15.52 -5.38 -8.71
CA LEU A 70 -15.07 -5.87 -7.42
C LEU A 70 -15.86 -5.18 -6.32
N HIS A 71 -16.49 -5.96 -5.45
CA HIS A 71 -17.13 -5.45 -4.24
C HIS A 71 -16.23 -5.71 -3.04
N LEU A 72 -15.82 -4.62 -2.41
CA LEU A 72 -14.86 -4.59 -1.33
C LEU A 72 -15.53 -4.17 -0.03
N ARG A 73 -15.12 -4.77 1.08
CA ARG A 73 -15.52 -4.37 2.44
C ARG A 73 -14.33 -4.41 3.36
N ASP A 74 -14.00 -3.26 3.96
CA ASP A 74 -12.89 -3.09 4.90
C ASP A 74 -11.56 -3.63 4.35
N GLY A 75 -11.32 -3.42 3.05
CA GLY A 75 -10.12 -3.88 2.35
C GLY A 75 -10.17 -5.30 1.78
N LEU A 76 -11.24 -6.07 2.04
CA LEU A 76 -11.37 -7.47 1.61
C LEU A 76 -12.32 -7.60 0.44
N LEU A 77 -12.09 -8.59 -0.42
CA LEU A 77 -12.98 -8.90 -1.54
C LEU A 77 -14.18 -9.72 -1.04
N VAL A 78 -15.39 -9.18 -1.17
CA VAL A 78 -16.64 -9.86 -0.78
C VAL A 78 -17.24 -10.60 -1.97
N SER A 79 -17.25 -9.96 -3.14
CA SER A 79 -17.74 -10.56 -4.37
C SER A 79 -17.08 -9.93 -5.61
N ALA A 80 -17.12 -10.64 -6.72
CA ALA A 80 -16.71 -10.14 -8.03
C ALA A 80 -17.69 -10.64 -9.10
N HIS A 81 -18.07 -9.78 -10.04
CA HIS A 81 -18.98 -10.12 -11.13
C HIS A 81 -18.60 -9.37 -12.41
N ALA A 82 -19.06 -9.86 -13.57
CA ALA A 82 -18.92 -9.13 -14.82
C ALA A 82 -19.83 -7.89 -14.84
N THR A 83 -19.42 -6.79 -15.45
CA THR A 83 -20.17 -5.51 -15.46
C THR A 83 -21.61 -5.64 -15.98
N ASP A 84 -21.87 -6.59 -16.87
CA ASP A 84 -23.17 -6.87 -17.49
C ASP A 84 -23.98 -7.96 -16.77
N GLN A 85 -23.46 -8.51 -15.66
CA GLN A 85 -24.10 -9.56 -14.90
C GLN A 85 -24.48 -9.10 -13.50
N LEU A 86 -25.63 -9.55 -13.02
CA LEU A 86 -25.95 -9.43 -11.60
C LEU A 86 -25.00 -10.33 -10.79
N PRO A 87 -24.57 -9.88 -9.59
CA PRO A 87 -23.83 -10.73 -8.67
C PRO A 87 -24.68 -11.95 -8.31
N THR A 88 -24.35 -13.09 -8.90
CA THR A 88 -25.08 -14.36 -8.76
C THR A 88 -24.34 -15.35 -7.87
N GLY A 89 -23.12 -15.00 -7.42
CA GLY A 89 -22.37 -15.75 -6.43
C GLY A 89 -22.95 -15.55 -5.03
N LEU A 90 -22.90 -16.61 -4.21
CA LEU A 90 -23.09 -16.49 -2.76
C LEU A 90 -22.02 -15.54 -2.22
N GLU A 91 -22.44 -14.54 -1.41
CA GLU A 91 -21.49 -13.73 -0.64
C GLU A 91 -20.58 -14.68 0.14
N LEU A 92 -19.26 -14.57 -0.07
CA LEU A 92 -18.32 -15.20 0.83
C LEU A 92 -18.61 -14.65 2.23
N PRO A 93 -18.73 -15.50 3.26
CA PRO A 93 -18.85 -14.99 4.62
C PRO A 93 -17.66 -14.04 4.84
N PRO A 94 -17.91 -12.77 5.24
CA PRO A 94 -16.85 -11.81 5.36
C PRO A 94 -15.79 -12.38 6.30
N PRO A 95 -14.49 -12.38 5.90
CA PRO A 95 -13.44 -12.85 6.79
C PRO A 95 -13.52 -12.10 8.11
N GLU A 96 -13.35 -12.78 9.25
CA GLU A 96 -13.19 -12.07 10.52
C GLU A 96 -11.97 -11.16 10.41
N THR A 97 -12.24 -9.87 10.38
CA THR A 97 -11.23 -8.82 10.30
C THR A 97 -11.37 -7.89 11.48
N VAL A 98 -10.25 -7.31 11.88
CA VAL A 98 -10.22 -6.33 12.97
C VAL A 98 -10.67 -4.99 12.41
N ALA A 99 -11.46 -4.24 13.18
CA ALA A 99 -11.88 -2.90 12.77
C ALA A 99 -10.67 -1.99 12.52
N TYR A 100 -10.71 -1.19 11.46
CA TYR A 100 -9.73 -0.12 11.27
C TYR A 100 -9.83 0.88 12.45
N PRO A 101 -8.71 1.35 13.04
CA PRO A 101 -7.31 1.25 12.60
C PRO A 101 -6.48 0.13 13.25
N ALA A 102 -7.10 -0.90 13.85
CA ALA A 102 -6.35 -1.99 14.47
C ALA A 102 -5.51 -2.77 13.43
N PRO A 103 -4.31 -3.25 13.78
CA PRO A 103 -3.46 -4.01 12.86
C PRO A 103 -4.16 -5.28 12.35
N LEU A 104 -4.04 -5.57 11.06
CA LEU A 104 -4.57 -6.78 10.47
C LEU A 104 -3.77 -8.01 10.92
N PRO A 105 -4.42 -9.19 11.11
CA PRO A 105 -3.71 -10.45 11.17
C PRO A 105 -3.02 -10.74 9.82
N ARG A 106 -2.00 -11.59 9.84
CA ARG A 106 -1.12 -11.84 8.67
C ARG A 106 -1.90 -12.23 7.41
N ASN A 107 -2.86 -13.14 7.51
CA ASN A 107 -3.67 -13.60 6.39
C ASN A 107 -4.48 -12.46 5.74
N ALA A 108 -5.16 -11.65 6.56
CA ALA A 108 -5.91 -10.50 6.06
C ALA A 108 -4.98 -9.44 5.49
N ALA A 109 -3.81 -9.22 6.09
CA ALA A 109 -2.82 -8.28 5.56
C ALA A 109 -2.31 -8.67 4.16
N ASP A 110 -2.02 -9.95 3.95
CA ASP A 110 -1.57 -10.47 2.65
C ASP A 110 -2.66 -10.31 1.58
N GLU A 111 -3.92 -10.58 1.92
CA GLU A 111 -5.07 -10.44 1.01
C GLU A 111 -5.37 -8.97 0.66
N VAL A 112 -5.48 -8.10 1.67
CA VAL A 112 -5.70 -6.65 1.47
C VAL A 112 -4.57 -6.05 0.64
N LEU A 113 -3.32 -6.42 0.91
CA LEU A 113 -2.19 -5.93 0.14
C LEU A 113 -2.16 -6.46 -1.30
N CYS A 114 -2.57 -7.71 -1.53
CA CYS A 114 -2.71 -8.28 -2.87
C CYS A 114 -3.72 -7.48 -3.69
N LEU A 115 -4.89 -7.22 -3.12
CA LEU A 115 -5.96 -6.47 -3.75
C LEU A 115 -5.56 -5.01 -3.99
N ALA A 116 -4.97 -4.35 -2.99
CA ALA A 116 -4.45 -2.98 -3.15
C ALA A 116 -3.42 -2.90 -4.28
N ARG A 117 -2.50 -3.87 -4.41
CA ARG A 117 -1.56 -3.89 -5.54
C ARG A 117 -2.22 -4.17 -6.88
N ALA A 118 -3.24 -5.04 -6.90
CA ALA A 118 -3.96 -5.39 -8.13
C ALA A 118 -4.69 -4.17 -8.70
N ILE A 119 -5.42 -3.45 -7.85
CA ILE A 119 -6.11 -2.23 -8.27
C ILE A 119 -5.04 -1.19 -8.72
N GLU A 120 -3.84 -1.13 -8.10
CA GLU A 120 -2.87 -0.01 -8.27
C GLU A 120 -2.22 -0.11 -9.64
N ARG A 121 -1.86 -1.34 -10.01
CA ARG A 121 -1.44 -1.70 -11.35
C ARG A 121 -2.53 -1.44 -12.39
N ALA A 122 -3.78 -1.62 -12.00
CA ALA A 122 -4.93 -1.36 -12.85
C ALA A 122 -5.43 0.09 -12.76
N SER A 123 -4.74 1.01 -12.09
CA SER A 123 -5.29 2.35 -11.76
C SER A 123 -5.78 3.15 -12.97
N TYR A 124 -5.13 3.02 -14.13
CA TYR A 124 -5.59 3.65 -15.38
C TYR A 124 -6.86 3.04 -15.98
N HIS A 125 -7.22 1.83 -15.54
CA HIS A 125 -8.41 1.07 -15.95
C HIS A 125 -9.40 0.84 -14.80
N ALA A 126 -9.07 1.33 -13.59
CA ALA A 126 -9.89 1.18 -12.40
C ALA A 126 -10.83 2.38 -12.29
N ARG A 127 -12.13 2.11 -12.23
CA ARG A 127 -13.17 3.12 -12.03
C ARG A 127 -13.88 2.85 -10.72
N LEU A 128 -13.88 3.83 -9.84
CA LEU A 128 -14.70 3.80 -8.63
C LEU A 128 -16.18 3.96 -9.02
N LEU A 129 -17.01 3.01 -8.61
CA LEU A 129 -18.46 3.04 -8.82
C LEU A 129 -19.18 3.57 -7.57
N SER A 130 -18.77 3.10 -6.38
CA SER A 130 -19.29 3.55 -5.09
C SER A 130 -18.25 3.39 -3.99
N CYS A 131 -18.37 4.19 -2.94
CA CYS A 131 -17.51 4.14 -1.75
C CYS A 131 -18.29 4.73 -0.56
N SER A 132 -18.30 4.03 0.57
CA SER A 132 -18.90 4.54 1.81
C SER A 132 -17.94 5.41 2.64
N GLY A 133 -16.64 5.19 2.48
CA GLY A 133 -15.58 5.85 3.22
C GLY A 133 -14.70 6.75 2.35
N GLU A 134 -13.40 6.76 2.64
CA GLU A 134 -12.42 7.57 1.93
C GLU A 134 -11.71 6.77 0.82
N TRP A 135 -11.77 7.26 -0.41
CA TRP A 135 -11.03 6.69 -1.55
C TRP A 135 -9.89 7.62 -1.96
N SER A 136 -8.67 7.33 -1.51
CA SER A 136 -7.51 8.21 -1.68
C SER A 136 -6.46 7.64 -2.64
N TRP A 137 -6.85 7.40 -3.89
CA TRP A 137 -6.05 6.65 -4.87
C TRP A 137 -5.69 7.43 -6.14
N PRO A 138 -4.47 7.27 -6.70
CA PRO A 138 -3.39 6.37 -6.26
C PRO A 138 -2.72 6.82 -4.96
N ALA A 139 -2.08 5.87 -4.23
CA ALA A 139 -1.37 6.16 -3.00
C ALA A 139 -0.18 7.11 -3.26
N VAL A 140 0.08 8.06 -2.35
CA VAL A 140 1.30 8.88 -2.43
C VAL A 140 2.50 7.96 -2.18
N PRO A 141 3.36 7.72 -3.18
CA PRO A 141 4.47 6.78 -3.04
C PRO A 141 5.46 7.32 -2.00
N VAL A 142 5.99 6.40 -1.18
CA VAL A 142 7.16 6.72 -0.35
C VAL A 142 8.37 6.74 -1.28
N ARG A 143 9.17 7.80 -1.21
CA ARG A 143 10.31 8.01 -2.09
C ARG A 143 11.27 6.83 -2.00
N GLU A 144 11.40 6.08 -3.09
CA GLU A 144 12.46 5.11 -3.28
C GLU A 144 13.73 5.81 -3.76
N VAL A 145 14.89 5.32 -3.33
CA VAL A 145 16.17 5.75 -3.91
C VAL A 145 16.39 4.92 -5.17
N THR A 146 15.81 5.35 -6.28
CA THR A 146 16.34 5.01 -7.59
C THR A 146 17.67 5.74 -7.73
N ARG A 147 18.76 4.95 -7.83
CA ARG A 147 20.19 5.31 -7.99
C ARG A 147 20.51 6.75 -7.61
N LEU A 148 21.34 6.94 -6.56
CA LEU A 148 22.00 8.22 -6.23
C LEU A 148 22.10 9.06 -7.49
N SER A 149 21.17 10.02 -7.66
CA SER A 149 21.23 10.94 -8.77
C SER A 149 22.62 11.53 -8.68
N ASP A 150 23.38 11.41 -9.76
CA ASP A 150 24.71 11.98 -9.92
C ASP A 150 24.63 13.45 -9.55
N ALA A 151 24.85 13.74 -8.28
CA ALA A 151 25.00 15.08 -7.76
C ALA A 151 26.47 15.42 -8.00
N ALA A 152 26.72 15.85 -9.23
CA ALA A 152 27.83 16.74 -9.55
C ALA A 152 27.53 18.14 -9.01
#